data_AF-A0AAU6PHK5-F1
#
_entry.id   AF-A0AAU6PHK5-F1
#
_cell.length_a   1.000
_cell.length_b   1.000
_cell.length_c   1.000
_cell.angle_alpha   90.00
_cell.angle_beta   90.00
_cell.angle_gamma   90.00
#
_symmetry.space_group_name_H-M   'P 1'
#
loop_
_entity.id
_entity.type
_entity.pdbx_description
1 polymer ?
#
loop_
_entity_poly.entity_id
_entity_poly.type
_entity_poly.pdbx_seq_one_letter_code
_entity_poly.pdbx_strand_id
1 'polypeptide(L)'
;MNNTHNTRQQILAYIQNTNIISPAEVGAHFDISRQMAHRHLKNLVEAGKIKKIGSAPKVFYTAIEDSTKVSDYQIEDDIRKLVAENFFFIEPTGAELSGIDGFEKWCHKRNFEVSQKANEFGRITKKYQKKKQDDLLDASSKMRKTFADDCCVSKLFYFDFYAVEIFGKTKMGQKLLYAKQGQNRAKIKEIASLVKASILKAIDKYKVDSVVFVPPTVPREVQFMKVLENELALSIAKINVVKVIGDIRVPQKTLKKLSDRIENAQHTFVVDSMAKFRTTLVIDDAVGSGASINQIACKLQTKHTEKVIGFAVTGSMNDFEVISEV
;
A
#
# COMPACT_ATOMS: atom_id res chain seq x y z
N MET A 1 48.02 6.94 -32.05
CA MET A 1 47.54 6.17 -30.89
C MET A 1 46.08 6.51 -30.67
N ASN A 2 45.19 5.53 -30.82
CA ASN A 2 43.73 5.67 -30.80
C ASN A 2 43.23 6.00 -29.39
N ASN A 3 42.66 7.20 -29.21
CA ASN A 3 41.93 7.56 -28.00
C ASN A 3 40.47 7.11 -28.16
N THR A 4 40.19 5.83 -27.92
CA THR A 4 38.82 5.30 -27.82
C THR A 4 38.17 5.82 -26.54
N HIS A 5 37.68 7.06 -26.58
CA HIS A 5 36.74 7.55 -25.57
C HIS A 5 35.46 6.74 -25.68
N ASN A 6 35.13 6.00 -24.62
CA ASN A 6 33.92 5.18 -24.57
C ASN A 6 32.70 6.12 -24.61
N THR A 7 31.89 6.05 -25.67
CA THR A 7 30.67 6.86 -25.85
C THR A 7 29.77 6.86 -24.61
N ARG A 8 29.78 5.77 -23.83
CA ARG A 8 29.06 5.67 -22.55
C ARG A 8 29.56 6.66 -21.49
N GLN A 9 30.88 6.84 -21.38
CA GLN A 9 31.48 7.78 -20.43
C GLN A 9 31.19 9.23 -20.81
N GLN A 10 31.18 9.53 -22.11
CA GLN A 10 30.81 10.86 -22.61
C GLN A 10 29.33 11.16 -22.37
N ILE A 11 28.43 10.18 -22.59
CA ILE A 11 27.01 10.30 -22.24
C ILE A 11 26.84 10.55 -20.73
N LEU A 12 27.59 9.83 -19.87
CA LEU A 12 27.54 10.05 -18.42
C LEU A 12 27.97 11.48 -18.05
N ALA A 13 29.11 11.95 -18.58
CA ALA A 13 29.60 13.30 -18.32
C ALA A 13 28.60 14.37 -18.80
N TYR A 14 27.97 14.14 -19.94
CA TYR A 14 26.94 15.03 -20.47
C TYR A 14 25.71 15.10 -19.55
N ILE A 15 25.26 13.95 -19.03
CA ILE A 15 24.15 13.86 -18.05
C ILE A 15 24.53 14.47 -16.70
N GLN A 16 25.80 14.45 -16.31
CA GLN A 16 26.25 15.12 -15.08
C GLN A 16 26.26 16.64 -15.21
N ASN A 17 26.51 17.15 -16.42
CA ASN A 17 26.50 18.58 -16.72
C ASN A 17 25.11 19.13 -17.07
N THR A 18 24.11 18.27 -17.26
CA THR A 18 22.73 18.65 -17.55
C THR A 18 21.80 18.14 -16.46
N ASN A 19 20.89 18.98 -15.95
CA ASN A 19 20.03 18.57 -14.83
C ASN A 19 19.14 17.36 -15.19
N ILE A 20 18.55 17.31 -16.38
CA ILE A 20 17.62 16.26 -16.82
C ILE A 20 17.73 16.09 -18.35
N ILE A 21 17.74 14.86 -18.86
CA ILE A 21 17.80 14.57 -20.30
C ILE A 21 16.85 13.43 -20.74
N SER A 22 16.35 13.49 -21.97
CA SER A 22 15.57 12.44 -22.63
C SER A 22 16.42 11.56 -23.59
N PRO A 23 15.99 10.34 -23.93
CA PRO A 23 16.65 9.52 -24.96
C PRO A 23 16.79 10.21 -26.32
N ALA A 24 15.84 11.07 -26.67
CA ALA A 24 15.85 11.81 -27.93
C ALA A 24 16.99 12.84 -27.95
N GLU A 25 17.17 13.57 -26.85
CA GLU A 25 18.27 14.53 -26.70
C GLU A 25 19.63 13.85 -26.68
N VAL A 26 19.76 12.67 -26.06
CA VAL A 26 20.99 11.85 -26.13
C VAL A 26 21.26 11.41 -27.57
N GLY A 27 20.24 10.92 -28.28
CA GLY A 27 20.38 10.51 -29.68
C GLY A 27 20.83 11.67 -30.58
N ALA A 28 20.21 12.84 -30.40
CA ALA A 28 20.54 14.05 -31.16
C ALA A 28 21.94 14.60 -30.84
N HIS A 29 22.33 14.62 -29.56
CA HIS A 29 23.61 15.20 -29.15
C HIS A 29 24.82 14.35 -29.57
N PHE A 30 24.69 13.02 -29.51
CA PHE A 30 25.79 12.10 -29.82
C PHE A 30 25.72 11.51 -31.23
N ASP A 31 24.76 11.93 -32.05
CA ASP A 31 24.49 11.39 -33.39
C ASP A 31 24.39 9.86 -33.40
N ILE A 32 23.60 9.31 -32.46
CA ILE A 32 23.38 7.87 -32.32
C ILE A 32 21.91 7.51 -32.51
N SER A 33 21.67 6.29 -33.00
CA SER A 33 20.31 5.79 -33.15
C SER A 33 19.57 5.72 -31.81
N ARG A 34 18.24 5.81 -31.88
CA ARG A 34 17.37 5.72 -30.69
C ARG A 34 17.62 4.43 -29.90
N GLN A 35 17.84 3.31 -30.59
CA GLN A 35 18.14 2.01 -29.97
C GLN A 35 19.48 2.05 -29.21
N MET A 36 20.49 2.69 -29.80
CA MET A 36 21.80 2.87 -29.18
C MET A 36 21.72 3.76 -27.94
N ALA A 37 21.00 4.89 -28.02
CA ALA A 37 20.77 5.77 -26.87
C ALA A 37 20.11 5.02 -25.71
N HIS A 38 19.04 4.25 -25.98
CA HIS A 38 18.39 3.42 -24.96
C HIS A 38 19.32 2.37 -24.35
N ARG A 39 20.19 1.74 -25.15
CA ARG A 39 21.17 0.76 -24.66
C ARG A 39 22.19 1.39 -23.71
N HIS A 40 22.77 2.54 -24.07
CA HIS A 40 23.72 3.24 -23.21
C HIS A 40 23.07 3.71 -21.90
N LEU A 41 21.87 4.28 -21.99
CA LEU A 41 21.11 4.75 -20.83
C LEU A 41 20.70 3.59 -19.91
N LYS A 42 20.25 2.46 -20.45
CA LYS A 42 19.96 1.24 -19.68
C LYS A 42 21.20 0.77 -18.91
N ASN A 43 22.34 0.67 -19.57
CA ASN A 43 23.58 0.23 -18.93
C ASN A 43 24.04 1.19 -17.82
N LEU A 44 23.86 2.51 -17.99
CA LEU A 44 24.20 3.50 -16.97
C LEU A 44 23.25 3.45 -15.76
N VAL A 45 21.97 3.13 -15.98
CA VAL A 45 21.00 2.88 -14.90
C VAL A 45 21.36 1.61 -14.14
N GLU A 46 21.64 0.51 -14.86
CA GLU A 46 22.03 -0.77 -14.26
C GLU A 46 23.35 -0.67 -13.48
N ALA A 47 24.27 0.20 -13.92
CA ALA A 47 25.52 0.51 -13.24
C ALA A 47 25.38 1.52 -12.08
N GLY A 48 24.16 1.99 -11.77
CA GLY A 48 23.91 2.94 -10.68
C GLY A 48 24.55 4.32 -10.87
N LYS A 49 24.82 4.75 -12.11
CA LYS A 49 25.45 6.06 -12.41
C LYS A 49 24.45 7.18 -12.72
N ILE A 50 23.28 6.81 -13.23
CA ILE A 50 22.17 7.74 -13.50
C ILE A 50 20.86 7.12 -13.02
N LYS A 51 19.86 7.94 -12.72
CA LYS A 51 18.51 7.47 -12.38
C LYS A 51 17.52 7.81 -13.49
N LYS A 52 16.60 6.87 -13.75
CA LYS A 52 15.50 7.04 -14.70
C LYS A 52 14.31 7.70 -13.99
N ILE A 53 13.72 8.72 -14.62
CA ILE A 53 12.53 9.44 -14.18
C ILE A 53 11.41 9.20 -15.19
N GLY A 54 10.23 8.80 -14.71
CA GLY A 54 9.06 8.55 -15.55
C GLY A 54 9.05 7.18 -16.25
N SER A 55 7.99 6.94 -17.02
CA SER A 55 7.74 5.72 -17.79
C SER A 55 7.46 6.07 -19.24
N ALA A 56 7.61 5.09 -20.14
CA ALA A 56 7.33 5.32 -21.56
C ALA A 56 5.90 5.86 -21.76
N PRO A 57 5.68 6.83 -22.67
CA PRO A 57 6.65 7.39 -23.62
C PRO A 57 7.50 8.55 -23.08
N LYS A 58 7.22 9.08 -21.89
CA LYS A 58 7.89 10.25 -21.30
C LYS A 58 8.90 9.81 -20.24
N VAL A 59 10.10 9.48 -20.70
CA VAL A 59 11.22 9.05 -19.85
C VAL A 59 12.36 10.05 -19.91
N PHE A 60 12.91 10.37 -18.74
CA PHE A 60 14.08 11.20 -18.57
C PHE A 60 15.13 10.52 -17.70
N TYR A 61 16.34 11.05 -17.71
CA TYR A 61 17.50 10.55 -16.98
C TYR A 61 18.23 11.73 -16.36
N THR A 62 18.79 11.53 -15.17
CA THR A 62 19.60 12.52 -14.46
C THR A 62 20.71 11.82 -13.70
N ALA A 63 21.80 12.52 -13.43
CA ALA A 63 22.89 11.98 -12.64
C ALA A 63 22.41 11.61 -11.24
N ILE A 64 23.02 10.57 -10.67
CA ILE A 64 22.89 10.29 -9.25
C ILE A 64 23.92 11.18 -8.55
N GLU A 65 23.45 12.12 -7.73
CA GLU A 65 24.32 12.80 -6.80
C GLU A 65 24.81 11.76 -5.78
N ASP A 66 26.12 11.52 -5.76
CA ASP A 66 26.80 10.71 -4.75
C ASP A 66 26.67 11.42 -3.39
N SER A 67 25.50 11.31 -2.79
CA SER A 67 25.22 11.71 -1.41
C SER A 67 25.40 10.54 -0.44
N THR A 68 25.82 9.37 -0.93
CA THR A 68 26.19 8.22 -0.12
C THR A 68 27.55 8.47 0.52
N LYS A 69 27.57 9.27 1.58
CA LYS A 69 28.49 8.98 2.69
C LYS A 69 28.13 7.57 3.16
N VAL A 70 28.98 6.59 2.85
CA VAL A 70 29.02 5.32 3.58
C VAL A 70 29.20 5.72 5.03
N SER A 71 28.11 5.69 5.79
CA SER A 71 28.09 6.26 7.11
C SER A 71 28.51 5.20 8.11
N ASP A 72 29.43 5.58 8.99
CA ASP A 72 30.21 4.73 9.89
C ASP A 72 29.37 4.27 11.11
N TYR A 73 28.11 3.92 10.86
CA TYR A 73 27.15 3.60 11.91
C TYR A 73 27.04 2.07 12.06
N GLN A 74 26.97 1.60 13.31
CA GLN A 74 26.78 0.18 13.61
C GLN A 74 25.31 -0.09 13.92
N ILE A 75 24.73 -1.07 13.22
CA ILE A 75 23.41 -1.64 13.50
C ILE A 75 23.62 -3.14 13.68
N GLU A 76 23.08 -3.69 14.77
CA GLU A 76 23.06 -5.14 15.02
C GLU A 76 22.41 -5.90 13.85
N ASP A 77 22.92 -7.09 13.52
CA ASP A 77 22.52 -7.83 12.33
C ASP A 77 21.03 -8.19 12.29
N ASP A 78 20.43 -8.46 13.45
CA ASP A 78 19.00 -8.78 13.56
C ASP A 78 18.13 -7.54 13.28
N ILE A 79 18.52 -6.37 13.80
CA ILE A 79 17.87 -5.10 13.53
C ILE A 79 18.05 -4.71 12.06
N ARG A 80 19.24 -4.92 11.51
CA ARG A 80 19.53 -4.67 10.09
C ARG A 80 18.61 -5.49 9.19
N LYS A 81 18.43 -6.78 9.48
CA LYS A 81 17.47 -7.65 8.76
C LYS A 81 16.04 -7.16 8.88
N LEU A 82 15.60 -6.77 10.08
CA LEU A 82 14.26 -6.24 10.29
C LEU A 82 14.00 -4.97 9.49
N VAL A 83 14.95 -4.03 9.46
CA VAL A 83 14.85 -2.82 8.63
C VAL A 83 14.82 -3.20 7.16
N ALA A 84 15.72 -4.08 6.70
CA ALA A 84 15.79 -4.54 5.31
C ALA A 84 14.45 -5.09 4.81
N GLU A 85 13.78 -5.89 5.63
CA GLU A 85 12.52 -6.55 5.28
C GLU A 85 11.30 -5.62 5.38
N ASN A 86 11.24 -4.79 6.41
CA ASN A 86 10.01 -4.11 6.82
C ASN A 86 9.99 -2.62 6.51
N PHE A 87 11.14 -1.99 6.27
CA PHE A 87 11.19 -0.56 5.97
C PHE A 87 10.91 -0.28 4.49
N PHE A 88 10.05 0.69 4.24
CA PHE A 88 9.67 1.12 2.91
C PHE A 88 9.27 2.58 2.93
N PHE A 89 9.90 3.35 2.06
CA PHE A 89 9.72 4.79 1.94
C PHE A 89 9.55 5.17 0.48
N ILE A 90 8.64 6.10 0.21
CA ILE A 90 8.47 6.67 -1.13
C ILE A 90 8.83 8.14 -1.06
N GLU A 91 9.75 8.55 -1.91
CA GLU A 91 10.19 9.93 -2.00
C GLU A 91 9.14 10.81 -2.69
N PRO A 92 9.19 12.15 -2.50
CA PRO A 92 8.33 13.07 -3.26
C PRO A 92 8.48 12.95 -4.78
N THR A 93 9.63 12.45 -5.25
CA THR A 93 9.90 12.16 -6.67
C THR A 93 9.19 10.89 -7.18
N GLY A 94 8.56 10.11 -6.30
CA GLY A 94 7.97 8.81 -6.61
C GLY A 94 8.97 7.64 -6.57
N ALA A 95 10.23 7.87 -6.22
CA ALA A 95 11.21 6.80 -6.05
C ALA A 95 10.85 5.92 -4.84
N GLU A 96 10.80 4.60 -5.07
CA GLU A 96 10.56 3.61 -4.02
C GLU A 96 11.89 3.16 -3.43
N LEU A 97 12.06 3.36 -2.12
CA LEU A 97 13.25 2.96 -1.38
C LEU A 97 12.85 1.96 -0.32
N SER A 98 13.50 0.80 -0.33
CA SER A 98 13.24 -0.30 0.60
C SER A 98 14.47 -0.59 1.43
N GLY A 99 14.26 -1.16 2.62
CA GLY A 99 15.34 -1.63 3.45
C GLY A 99 16.25 -0.54 3.98
N ILE A 100 17.54 -0.87 4.14
CA ILE A 100 18.54 -0.02 4.81
C ILE A 100 18.74 1.29 4.06
N ASP A 101 18.93 1.26 2.73
CA ASP A 101 19.15 2.46 1.93
C ASP A 101 17.98 3.45 2.06
N GLY A 102 16.74 2.93 2.05
CA GLY A 102 15.56 3.75 2.28
C GLY A 102 15.51 4.33 3.70
N PHE A 103 15.94 3.54 4.69
CA PHE A 103 15.96 3.92 6.08
C PHE A 103 16.98 5.02 6.39
N GLU A 104 18.22 4.88 5.90
CA GLU A 104 19.26 5.90 5.98
C GLU A 104 18.76 7.23 5.41
N LYS A 105 18.24 7.19 4.18
CA LYS A 105 17.75 8.39 3.51
C LYS A 105 16.58 9.04 4.28
N TRP A 106 15.69 8.22 4.84
CA TRP A 106 14.60 8.70 5.67
C TRP A 106 15.09 9.38 6.95
N CYS A 107 16.13 8.83 7.58
CA CYS A 107 16.78 9.39 8.77
C CYS A 107 17.50 10.71 8.45
N HIS A 108 18.35 10.73 7.42
CA HIS A 108 19.09 11.93 7.03
C HIS A 108 18.17 13.09 6.66
N LYS A 109 17.06 12.81 5.94
CA LYS A 109 16.06 13.85 5.61
C LYS A 109 15.40 14.48 6.84
N ARG A 110 15.44 13.80 8.00
CA ARG A 110 14.83 14.24 9.25
C ARG A 110 15.87 14.59 10.32
N ASN A 111 17.15 14.63 9.97
CA ASN A 111 18.27 14.84 10.89
C ASN A 111 18.24 13.87 12.08
N PHE A 112 17.92 12.59 11.81
CA PHE A 112 17.96 11.54 12.84
C PHE A 112 19.25 10.72 12.78
N GLU A 113 19.70 10.28 13.96
CA GLU A 113 20.79 9.31 14.11
C GLU A 113 20.33 7.90 13.69
N VAL A 114 21.02 7.33 12.70
CA VAL A 114 20.61 6.10 12.00
C VAL A 114 20.58 4.90 12.96
N SER A 115 21.66 4.64 13.72
CA SER A 115 21.72 3.51 14.66
C SER A 115 20.65 3.59 15.74
N GLN A 116 20.42 4.77 16.31
CA GLN A 116 19.41 4.96 17.34
C GLN A 116 18.00 4.70 16.79
N LYS A 117 17.68 5.26 15.61
CA LYS A 117 16.38 5.03 14.99
C LYS A 117 16.20 3.60 14.50
N ALA A 118 17.25 2.93 14.05
CA ALA A 118 17.16 1.53 13.65
C ALA A 118 16.77 0.64 14.84
N ASN A 119 17.40 0.85 16.00
CA ASN A 119 17.04 0.14 17.23
C ASN A 119 15.60 0.44 17.66
N GLU A 120 15.16 1.70 17.57
CA GLU A 120 13.78 2.07 17.85
C GLU A 120 12.81 1.40 16.87
N PHE A 121 13.13 1.40 15.57
CA PHE A 121 12.35 0.75 14.53
C PHE A 121 12.23 -0.76 14.77
N GLY A 122 13.33 -1.42 15.11
CA GLY A 122 13.34 -2.85 15.43
C GLY A 122 12.48 -3.17 16.66
N ARG A 123 12.56 -2.36 17.72
CA ARG A 123 11.70 -2.50 18.91
C ARG A 123 10.22 -2.37 18.56
N ILE A 124 9.85 -1.35 17.80
CA ILE A 124 8.46 -1.10 17.39
C ILE A 124 7.95 -2.20 16.45
N THR A 125 8.77 -2.63 15.49
CA THR A 125 8.43 -3.71 14.55
C THR A 125 8.22 -5.03 15.30
N LYS A 126 9.14 -5.42 16.19
CA LYS A 126 9.01 -6.61 17.05
C LYS A 126 7.75 -6.54 17.92
N LYS A 127 7.44 -5.37 18.49
CA LYS A 127 6.21 -5.13 19.29
C LYS A 127 4.93 -5.47 18.50
N TYR A 128 4.86 -5.11 17.22
CA TYR A 128 3.66 -5.36 16.40
C TYR A 128 3.62 -6.72 15.73
N GLN A 129 4.77 -7.27 15.32
CA GLN A 129 4.84 -8.63 14.81
C GLN A 129 4.35 -9.64 15.86
N LYS A 130 4.69 -9.43 17.14
CA LYS A 130 4.17 -10.24 18.26
C LYS A 130 2.65 -10.21 18.44
N LYS A 131 1.97 -9.18 17.91
CA LYS A 131 0.50 -9.10 17.95
C LYS A 131 -0.17 -9.87 16.82
N LYS A 132 0.58 -10.31 15.81
CA LYS A 132 0.03 -11.07 14.69
C LYS A 132 -0.13 -12.53 15.10
N GLN A 133 -1.31 -13.08 14.79
CA GLN A 133 -1.57 -14.52 14.81
C GLN A 133 -1.99 -14.91 13.40
N ASP A 134 -1.37 -15.95 12.83
CA ASP A 134 -1.60 -16.38 11.45
C ASP A 134 -1.40 -15.23 10.43
N ASP A 135 -0.40 -14.38 10.67
CA ASP A 135 -0.10 -13.17 9.90
C ASP A 135 -1.16 -12.05 9.97
N LEU A 136 -2.12 -12.15 10.89
CA LEU A 136 -3.24 -11.22 11.05
C LEU A 136 -3.25 -10.56 12.43
N LEU A 137 -3.63 -9.29 12.47
CA LEU A 137 -3.91 -8.53 13.68
C LEU A 137 -5.39 -8.64 14.03
N ASP A 138 -5.74 -9.16 15.20
CA ASP A 138 -7.14 -9.20 15.67
C ASP A 138 -7.57 -7.81 16.20
N ALA A 139 -8.50 -7.18 15.50
CA ALA A 139 -9.10 -5.89 15.84
C ALA A 139 -10.54 -6.01 16.34
N SER A 140 -11.01 -7.22 16.67
CA SER A 140 -12.40 -7.48 17.06
C SER A 140 -12.79 -6.77 18.36
N SER A 141 -11.86 -6.67 19.33
CA SER A 141 -12.10 -5.93 20.58
C SER A 141 -12.34 -4.45 20.30
N LYS A 142 -11.54 -3.87 19.40
CA LYS A 142 -11.67 -2.47 18.97
C LYS A 142 -13.03 -2.23 18.31
N MET A 143 -13.44 -3.13 17.42
CA MET A 143 -14.73 -3.05 16.74
C MET A 143 -15.90 -3.04 17.74
N ARG A 144 -15.91 -3.99 18.68
CA ARG A 144 -16.95 -4.08 19.72
C ARG A 144 -16.97 -2.85 20.63
N LYS A 145 -15.81 -2.34 21.04
CA LYS A 145 -15.74 -1.12 21.88
C LYS A 145 -16.39 0.08 21.17
N THR A 146 -16.26 0.17 19.85
CA THR A 146 -16.73 1.36 19.10
C THR A 146 -18.18 1.30 18.70
N PHE A 147 -18.71 0.12 18.38
CA PHE A 147 -20.11 -0.03 17.99
C PHE A 147 -21.00 -0.56 19.13
N ALA A 148 -20.41 -1.03 20.24
CA ALA A 148 -21.14 -1.61 21.37
C ALA A 148 -22.20 -2.61 20.89
N ASP A 149 -23.47 -2.38 21.24
CA ASP A 149 -24.60 -3.23 20.89
C ASP A 149 -24.93 -3.20 19.37
N ASP A 150 -24.50 -2.17 18.65
CA ASP A 150 -24.67 -2.06 17.19
C ASP A 150 -23.57 -2.81 16.40
N CYS A 151 -22.69 -3.55 17.08
CA CYS A 151 -21.59 -4.27 16.43
C CYS A 151 -22.06 -5.57 15.75
N CYS A 152 -22.21 -5.53 14.43
CA CYS A 152 -22.64 -6.68 13.62
C CYS A 152 -21.47 -7.55 13.11
N VAL A 153 -20.23 -7.07 13.23
CA VAL A 153 -19.04 -7.83 12.85
C VAL A 153 -18.59 -8.71 14.00
N SER A 154 -18.58 -10.03 13.82
CA SER A 154 -18.19 -10.98 14.86
C SER A 154 -16.68 -10.97 15.13
N LYS A 155 -15.88 -10.87 14.06
CA LYS A 155 -14.41 -10.75 14.13
C LYS A 155 -13.92 -9.79 13.06
N LEU A 156 -12.86 -9.04 13.36
CA LEU A 156 -12.21 -8.15 12.41
C LEU A 156 -10.71 -8.38 12.43
N PHE A 157 -10.12 -8.58 11.26
CA PHE A 157 -8.68 -8.78 11.09
C PHE A 157 -8.06 -7.73 10.18
N TYR A 158 -6.88 -7.26 10.54
CA TYR A 158 -6.02 -6.48 9.64
C TYR A 158 -4.83 -7.32 9.22
N PHE A 159 -4.43 -7.23 7.95
CA PHE A 159 -3.14 -7.79 7.54
C PHE A 159 -1.98 -6.98 8.12
N ASP A 160 -2.11 -5.66 8.15
CA ASP A 160 -1.10 -4.78 8.76
C ASP A 160 -1.72 -3.49 9.34
N PHE A 161 -0.95 -2.74 10.13
CA PHE A 161 -1.35 -1.38 10.48
C PHE A 161 -1.13 -0.43 9.31
N TYR A 162 -1.96 0.61 9.21
CA TYR A 162 -1.78 1.66 8.21
C TYR A 162 -0.52 2.50 8.50
N ALA A 163 -0.33 2.86 9.76
CA ALA A 163 0.78 3.65 10.26
C ALA A 163 1.13 3.23 11.69
N VAL A 164 2.38 3.47 12.08
CA VAL A 164 2.97 3.18 13.39
C VAL A 164 3.78 4.37 13.87
N GLU A 165 3.64 4.69 15.16
CA GLU A 165 4.18 5.84 15.90
C GLU A 165 4.93 6.89 15.05
N ILE A 166 6.23 7.09 15.32
CA ILE A 166 7.07 8.13 14.71
C ILE A 166 7.51 7.81 13.28
N PHE A 167 7.34 6.56 12.84
CA PHE A 167 7.80 6.08 11.54
C PHE A 167 6.75 6.31 10.44
N GLY A 168 5.54 6.69 10.82
CA GLY A 168 4.46 6.97 9.88
C GLY A 168 3.91 5.69 9.26
N LYS A 169 3.61 5.73 7.96
CA LYS A 169 2.97 4.60 7.26
C LYS A 169 3.89 3.38 7.23
N THR A 170 3.31 2.21 7.50
CA THR A 170 4.02 0.93 7.36
C THR A 170 4.33 0.63 5.90
N LYS A 171 5.12 -0.41 5.63
CA LYS A 171 5.33 -0.91 4.26
C LYS A 171 4.02 -1.22 3.55
N MET A 172 3.08 -1.89 4.22
CA MET A 172 1.77 -2.16 3.62
C MET A 172 0.94 -0.88 3.47
N GLY A 173 0.96 0.02 4.46
CA GLY A 173 0.28 1.32 4.39
C GLY A 173 0.74 2.16 3.21
N GLN A 174 2.05 2.25 2.98
CA GLN A 174 2.60 2.93 1.81
C GLN A 174 2.24 2.24 0.51
N LYS A 175 2.40 0.92 0.42
CA LYS A 175 2.01 0.19 -0.80
C LYS A 175 0.54 0.45 -1.14
N LEU A 176 -0.35 0.39 -0.15
CA LEU A 176 -1.77 0.63 -0.34
C LEU A 176 -2.07 2.07 -0.80
N LEU A 177 -1.45 3.07 -0.16
CA LEU A 177 -1.62 4.48 -0.52
C LEU A 177 -1.32 4.70 -2.01
N TYR A 178 -0.12 4.32 -2.44
CA TYR A 178 0.32 4.58 -3.82
C TYR A 178 -0.32 3.64 -4.84
N ALA A 179 -0.76 2.45 -4.44
CA ALA A 179 -1.59 1.59 -5.28
C ALA A 179 -2.94 2.27 -5.60
N LYS A 180 -3.55 2.93 -4.60
CA LYS A 180 -4.84 3.62 -4.75
C LYS A 180 -4.72 4.97 -5.46
N GLN A 181 -3.78 5.82 -5.05
CA GLN A 181 -3.60 7.15 -5.65
C GLN A 181 -3.06 7.05 -7.07
N GLY A 182 -2.05 6.22 -7.29
CA GLY A 182 -1.45 6.04 -8.61
C GLY A 182 -2.21 5.09 -9.53
N GLN A 183 -3.34 4.52 -9.09
CA GLN A 183 -4.12 3.54 -9.85
C GLN A 183 -3.24 2.38 -10.38
N ASN A 184 -2.19 2.04 -9.63
CA ASN A 184 -1.11 1.18 -10.09
C ASN A 184 -1.49 -0.29 -9.96
N ARG A 185 -1.97 -0.88 -11.05
CA ARG A 185 -2.39 -2.29 -11.12
C ARG A 185 -1.29 -3.24 -10.62
N ALA A 186 -0.03 -3.05 -11.01
CA ALA A 186 1.07 -3.94 -10.59
C ALA A 186 1.25 -3.96 -9.07
N LYS A 187 1.13 -2.80 -8.42
CA LYS A 187 1.21 -2.69 -6.96
C LYS A 187 0.00 -3.33 -6.26
N ILE A 188 -1.19 -3.24 -6.86
CA ILE A 188 -2.38 -3.93 -6.34
C ILE A 188 -2.19 -5.46 -6.41
N LYS A 189 -1.60 -5.98 -7.51
CA LYS A 189 -1.25 -7.41 -7.63
C LYS A 189 -0.26 -7.86 -6.56
N GLU A 190 0.75 -7.04 -6.30
CA GLU A 190 1.73 -7.31 -5.24
C GLU A 190 1.03 -7.42 -3.87
N ILE A 191 0.13 -6.47 -3.55
CA ILE A 191 -0.66 -6.51 -2.32
C ILE A 191 -1.53 -7.77 -2.27
N ALA A 192 -2.21 -8.11 -3.37
CA ALA A 192 -3.03 -9.33 -3.45
C ALA A 192 -2.21 -10.59 -3.15
N SER A 193 -1.01 -10.70 -3.72
CA SER A 193 -0.09 -11.81 -3.47
C SER A 193 0.32 -11.91 -1.99
N LEU A 194 0.54 -10.78 -1.33
CA LEU A 194 0.94 -10.74 0.08
C LEU A 194 -0.19 -11.20 1.02
N VAL A 195 -1.44 -10.80 0.74
CA VAL A 195 -2.57 -11.07 1.64
C VAL A 195 -3.29 -12.39 1.37
N LYS A 196 -3.09 -12.99 0.18
CA LYS A 196 -3.86 -14.15 -0.28
C LYS A 196 -3.79 -15.34 0.69
N ALA A 197 -2.60 -15.70 1.14
CA ALA A 197 -2.43 -16.84 2.04
C ALA A 197 -3.19 -16.66 3.36
N SER A 198 -3.11 -15.47 3.96
CA SER A 198 -3.82 -15.15 5.21
C SER A 198 -5.34 -15.15 5.03
N ILE A 199 -5.84 -14.66 3.89
CA ILE A 199 -7.27 -14.71 3.57
C ILE A 199 -7.74 -16.16 3.43
N LEU A 200 -7.00 -17.01 2.71
CA LEU A 200 -7.36 -18.42 2.56
C LEU A 200 -7.35 -19.17 3.90
N LYS A 201 -6.35 -18.91 4.76
CA LYS A 201 -6.33 -19.44 6.13
C LYS A 201 -7.55 -18.98 6.93
N ALA A 202 -7.94 -17.70 6.82
CA ALA A 202 -9.13 -17.18 7.50
C ALA A 202 -10.43 -17.83 6.98
N ILE A 203 -10.54 -18.06 5.67
CA ILE A 203 -11.68 -18.74 5.05
C ILE A 203 -11.85 -20.14 5.63
N ASP A 204 -10.78 -20.93 5.69
CA ASP A 204 -10.85 -22.29 6.23
C ASP A 204 -11.10 -22.29 7.76
N LYS A 205 -10.36 -21.47 8.51
CA LYS A 205 -10.45 -21.38 9.97
C LYS A 205 -11.86 -20.99 10.44
N TYR A 206 -12.51 -20.07 9.74
CA TYR A 206 -13.84 -19.56 10.11
C TYR A 206 -14.98 -20.20 9.32
N LYS A 207 -14.69 -21.17 8.44
CA LYS A 207 -15.67 -21.85 7.58
C LYS A 207 -16.52 -20.84 6.80
N VAL A 208 -15.83 -19.90 6.18
CA VAL A 208 -16.43 -18.89 5.31
C VAL A 208 -16.95 -19.55 4.05
N ASP A 209 -18.22 -19.33 3.73
CA ASP A 209 -18.90 -19.87 2.54
C ASP A 209 -19.29 -18.80 1.52
N SER A 210 -19.14 -17.52 1.86
CA SER A 210 -19.28 -16.42 0.91
C SER A 210 -18.40 -15.20 1.22
N VAL A 211 -18.22 -14.33 0.22
CA VAL A 211 -17.38 -13.13 0.30
C VAL A 211 -18.07 -11.90 -0.27
N VAL A 212 -17.82 -10.77 0.38
CA VAL A 212 -18.15 -9.42 -0.09
C VAL A 212 -16.86 -8.63 -0.25
N PHE A 213 -16.71 -7.96 -1.37
CA PHE A 213 -15.71 -6.92 -1.56
C PHE A 213 -16.38 -5.57 -1.39
N VAL A 214 -15.92 -4.75 -0.45
CA VAL A 214 -16.53 -3.43 -0.18
C VAL A 214 -16.47 -2.56 -1.45
N PRO A 215 -17.60 -2.00 -1.92
CA PRO A 215 -17.61 -1.24 -3.15
C PRO A 215 -16.89 0.11 -2.99
N PRO A 216 -16.23 0.60 -4.05
CA PRO A 216 -15.50 1.85 -4.01
C PRO A 216 -16.44 3.05 -3.84
N THR A 217 -15.95 4.10 -3.17
CA THR A 217 -16.73 5.35 -2.97
C THR A 217 -16.44 6.41 -4.03
N VAL A 218 -15.25 6.39 -4.63
CA VAL A 218 -14.77 7.40 -5.58
C VAL A 218 -14.53 6.72 -6.93
N PRO A 219 -15.01 7.29 -8.05
CA PRO A 219 -14.82 6.72 -9.38
C PRO A 219 -13.34 6.88 -9.75
N ARG A 220 -12.76 5.80 -10.23
CA ARG A 220 -11.38 5.68 -10.69
C ARG A 220 -11.40 4.75 -11.89
N GLU A 221 -10.49 4.97 -12.84
CA GLU A 221 -10.30 4.10 -14.00
C GLU A 221 -9.91 2.68 -13.54
N VAL A 222 -8.98 2.60 -12.57
CA VAL A 222 -8.59 1.35 -11.92
C VAL A 222 -9.08 1.34 -10.47
N GLN A 223 -10.11 0.56 -10.22
CA GLN A 223 -10.65 0.36 -8.87
C GLN A 223 -9.85 -0.69 -8.10
N PHE A 224 -9.25 -0.29 -6.98
CA PHE A 224 -8.42 -1.15 -6.12
C PHE A 224 -9.13 -2.47 -5.79
N MET A 225 -10.36 -2.39 -5.25
CA MET A 225 -11.11 -3.56 -4.82
C MET A 225 -11.46 -4.51 -5.96
N LYS A 226 -11.66 -4.00 -7.18
CA LYS A 226 -11.95 -4.85 -8.33
C LYS A 226 -10.73 -5.60 -8.82
N VAL A 227 -9.56 -4.96 -8.81
CA VAL A 227 -8.30 -5.64 -9.13
C VAL A 227 -7.97 -6.65 -8.03
N LEU A 228 -8.12 -6.29 -6.75
CA LEU A 228 -7.90 -7.20 -5.63
C LEU A 228 -8.80 -8.44 -5.72
N GLU A 229 -10.10 -8.27 -5.98
CA GLU A 229 -11.07 -9.36 -6.22
C GLU A 229 -10.57 -10.32 -7.30
N ASN A 230 -10.20 -9.79 -8.46
CA ASN A 230 -9.77 -10.60 -9.60
C ASN A 230 -8.47 -11.37 -9.33
N GLU A 231 -7.52 -10.77 -8.60
CA GLU A 231 -6.22 -11.40 -8.32
C GLU A 231 -6.30 -12.41 -7.17
N LEU A 232 -7.20 -12.18 -6.20
CA LEU A 232 -7.48 -13.16 -5.15
C LEU A 232 -8.17 -14.40 -5.73
N ALA A 233 -9.11 -14.22 -6.67
CA ALA A 233 -9.81 -15.29 -7.38
C ALA A 233 -10.30 -16.39 -6.43
N LEU A 234 -11.04 -15.99 -5.39
CA LEU A 234 -11.51 -16.90 -4.34
C LEU A 234 -12.61 -17.83 -4.86
N SER A 235 -12.47 -19.13 -4.60
CA SER A 235 -13.42 -20.16 -5.03
C SER A 235 -14.64 -20.30 -4.11
N ILE A 236 -15.18 -19.19 -3.60
CA ILE A 236 -16.36 -19.14 -2.73
C ILE A 236 -17.40 -18.17 -3.31
N ALA A 237 -18.66 -18.32 -2.89
CA ALA A 237 -19.75 -17.52 -3.43
C ALA A 237 -19.54 -16.02 -3.18
N LYS A 238 -19.78 -15.19 -4.18
CA LYS A 238 -19.70 -13.74 -4.04
C LYS A 238 -21.08 -13.16 -3.78
N ILE A 239 -21.20 -12.33 -2.75
CA ILE A 239 -22.38 -11.49 -2.54
C ILE A 239 -22.08 -10.10 -3.11
N ASN A 240 -22.99 -9.61 -3.96
CA ASN A 240 -22.87 -8.27 -4.50
C ASN A 240 -23.36 -7.24 -3.47
N VAL A 241 -22.56 -6.21 -3.24
CA VAL A 241 -22.95 -5.05 -2.44
C VAL A 241 -22.72 -3.81 -3.29
N VAL A 242 -23.76 -3.04 -3.48
CA VAL A 242 -23.72 -1.80 -4.25
C VAL A 242 -23.70 -0.60 -3.30
N LYS A 243 -22.94 0.43 -3.67
CA LYS A 243 -22.99 1.72 -2.99
C LYS A 243 -23.90 2.65 -3.79
N VAL A 244 -25.10 2.91 -3.29
CA VAL A 244 -26.04 3.89 -3.82
C VAL A 244 -25.50 5.28 -3.51
N ILE A 245 -25.43 6.13 -4.53
CA ILE A 245 -24.94 7.49 -4.44
C ILE A 245 -26.14 8.40 -4.74
N GLY A 246 -26.47 9.31 -3.82
CA GLY A 246 -27.45 10.36 -4.08
C GLY A 246 -26.90 11.43 -5.03
N ASP A 247 -27.68 12.49 -5.26
CA ASP A 247 -27.31 13.55 -6.22
C ASP A 247 -25.97 14.22 -5.91
N ILE A 248 -25.59 14.27 -4.63
CA ILE A 248 -24.29 14.77 -4.17
C ILE A 248 -23.42 13.61 -3.68
N ARG A 249 -22.26 13.41 -4.32
CA ARG A 249 -21.27 12.43 -3.88
C ARG A 249 -20.51 12.94 -2.67
N VAL A 250 -20.81 12.40 -1.49
CA VAL A 250 -20.05 12.65 -0.25
C VAL A 250 -19.11 11.47 0.03
N PRO A 251 -17.78 11.63 -0.10
CA PRO A 251 -16.85 10.58 0.28
C PRO A 251 -16.81 10.41 1.79
N GLN A 252 -17.11 9.22 2.30
CA GLN A 252 -17.15 8.96 3.75
C GLN A 252 -15.86 9.35 4.51
N LYS A 253 -14.72 9.33 3.82
CA LYS A 253 -13.42 9.73 4.41
C LYS A 253 -13.33 11.22 4.74
N THR A 254 -14.12 12.09 4.10
CA THR A 254 -14.12 13.53 4.39
C THR A 254 -14.91 13.85 5.66
N LEU A 255 -15.74 12.92 6.14
CA LEU A 255 -16.50 13.06 7.37
C LEU A 255 -15.59 12.87 8.59
N LYS A 256 -15.60 13.81 9.52
CA LYS A 256 -14.74 13.79 10.72
C LYS A 256 -15.36 13.00 11.88
N LYS A 257 -16.68 13.07 12.08
CA LYS A 257 -17.37 12.41 13.19
C LYS A 257 -17.72 10.96 12.84
N LEU A 258 -17.67 10.09 13.85
CA LEU A 258 -18.06 8.69 13.71
C LEU A 258 -19.55 8.55 13.36
N SER A 259 -20.42 9.33 14.02
CA SER A 259 -21.86 9.37 13.77
C SER A 259 -22.18 9.58 12.28
N ASP A 260 -21.56 10.60 11.69
CA ASP A 260 -21.81 10.98 10.29
C ASP A 260 -21.35 9.86 9.34
N ARG A 261 -20.26 9.16 9.68
CA ARG A 261 -19.77 8.01 8.92
C ARG A 261 -20.70 6.80 9.02
N ILE A 262 -21.33 6.60 10.18
CA ILE A 262 -22.32 5.54 10.41
C ILE A 262 -23.56 5.83 9.58
N GLU A 263 -24.12 7.03 9.69
CA GLU A 263 -25.28 7.48 8.92
C GLU A 263 -25.03 7.37 7.42
N ASN A 264 -23.89 7.85 6.93
CA ASN A 264 -23.52 7.73 5.53
C ASN A 264 -23.49 6.25 5.07
N ALA A 265 -22.90 5.35 5.86
CA ALA A 265 -22.83 3.93 5.52
C ALA A 265 -24.21 3.24 5.60
N GLN A 266 -25.07 3.62 6.54
CA GLN A 266 -26.43 3.09 6.68
C GLN A 266 -27.25 3.33 5.41
N HIS A 267 -27.17 4.52 4.84
CA HIS A 267 -27.99 4.91 3.69
C HIS A 267 -27.38 4.54 2.33
N THR A 268 -26.07 4.27 2.26
CA THR A 268 -25.41 4.12 0.96
C THR A 268 -25.14 2.67 0.57
N PHE A 269 -25.07 1.69 1.48
CA PHE A 269 -24.84 0.30 1.10
C PHE A 269 -26.15 -0.48 0.92
N VAL A 270 -26.27 -1.22 -0.18
CA VAL A 270 -27.38 -2.15 -0.44
C VAL A 270 -26.80 -3.52 -0.77
N VAL A 271 -27.31 -4.55 -0.10
CA VAL A 271 -26.96 -5.94 -0.38
C VAL A 271 -27.89 -6.44 -1.48
N ASP A 272 -27.31 -6.86 -2.60
CA ASP A 272 -28.02 -7.33 -3.78
C ASP A 272 -27.79 -8.84 -3.92
N SER A 273 -28.54 -9.60 -3.12
CA SER A 273 -28.50 -11.06 -3.12
C SER A 273 -29.78 -11.62 -2.51
N MET A 274 -30.25 -12.76 -3.03
CA MET A 274 -31.34 -13.54 -2.42
C MET A 274 -30.83 -14.79 -1.70
N ALA A 275 -29.57 -15.14 -1.89
CA ALA A 275 -28.96 -16.34 -1.31
C ALA A 275 -28.68 -16.14 0.19
N LYS A 276 -28.74 -17.24 0.94
CA LYS A 276 -28.38 -17.31 2.36
C LYS A 276 -27.09 -18.10 2.53
N PHE A 277 -26.27 -17.64 3.45
CA PHE A 277 -24.95 -18.16 3.76
C PHE A 277 -24.79 -18.27 5.27
N ARG A 278 -23.88 -19.12 5.73
CA ARG A 278 -23.60 -19.25 7.16
C ARG A 278 -22.61 -18.19 7.61
N THR A 279 -21.48 -18.06 6.90
CA THR A 279 -20.39 -17.16 7.30
C THR A 279 -19.86 -16.37 6.11
N THR A 280 -20.06 -15.05 6.15
CA THR A 280 -19.59 -14.15 5.09
C THR A 280 -18.31 -13.43 5.51
N LEU A 281 -17.31 -13.43 4.63
CA LEU A 281 -16.11 -12.61 4.76
C LEU A 281 -16.32 -11.27 4.04
N VAL A 282 -16.19 -10.15 4.75
CA VAL A 282 -16.19 -8.81 4.15
C VAL A 282 -14.76 -8.31 4.06
N ILE A 283 -14.30 -8.00 2.83
CA ILE A 283 -12.94 -7.54 2.52
C ILE A 283 -12.98 -6.06 2.17
N ASP A 284 -12.24 -5.25 2.92
CA ASP A 284 -12.04 -3.82 2.67
C ASP A 284 -10.55 -3.50 2.43
N ASP A 285 -10.27 -2.33 1.86
CA ASP A 285 -8.90 -1.88 1.63
C ASP A 285 -8.24 -1.33 2.91
N ALA A 286 -8.94 -0.46 3.64
CA ALA A 286 -8.44 0.14 4.86
C ALA A 286 -9.57 0.41 5.84
N VAL A 287 -9.41 -0.08 7.07
CA VAL A 287 -10.37 0.21 8.15
C VAL A 287 -9.84 1.36 9.01
N GLY A 288 -10.42 2.54 8.76
CA GLY A 288 -10.52 3.64 9.70
C GLY A 288 -11.56 3.28 10.75
N SER A 289 -12.65 4.04 10.90
CA SER A 289 -13.70 3.84 11.92
C SER A 289 -14.44 2.48 11.94
N GLY A 290 -14.31 1.64 10.90
CA GLY A 290 -15.07 0.39 10.78
C GLY A 290 -16.54 0.57 10.37
N ALA A 291 -17.02 1.79 10.13
CA ALA A 291 -18.43 2.05 9.83
C ALA A 291 -18.93 1.29 8.59
N SER A 292 -18.16 1.29 7.49
CA SER A 292 -18.54 0.59 6.25
C SER A 292 -18.71 -0.91 6.47
N ILE A 293 -17.70 -1.54 7.07
CA ILE A 293 -17.72 -2.98 7.29
C ILE A 293 -18.82 -3.37 8.29
N ASN A 294 -19.07 -2.54 9.32
CA ASN A 294 -20.17 -2.78 10.26
C ASN A 294 -21.54 -2.71 9.58
N GLN A 295 -21.79 -1.67 8.79
CA GLN A 295 -23.09 -1.48 8.17
C GLN A 295 -23.39 -2.54 7.11
N ILE A 296 -22.37 -2.95 6.34
CA ILE A 296 -22.49 -4.10 5.45
C ILE A 296 -22.80 -5.36 6.26
N ALA A 297 -22.11 -5.58 7.38
CA ALA A 297 -22.36 -6.73 8.24
C ALA A 297 -23.79 -6.76 8.81
N CYS A 298 -24.32 -5.63 9.30
CA CYS A 298 -25.68 -5.56 9.82
C CYS A 298 -26.72 -5.89 8.75
N LYS A 299 -26.55 -5.34 7.53
CA LYS A 299 -27.45 -5.62 6.39
C LYS A 299 -27.38 -7.08 5.96
N LEU A 300 -26.19 -7.68 5.96
CA LEU A 300 -26.03 -9.12 5.71
C LEU A 300 -26.73 -9.96 6.78
N GLN A 301 -26.54 -9.64 8.05
CA GLN A 301 -27.11 -10.41 9.16
C GLN A 301 -28.63 -10.40 9.22
N THR A 302 -29.26 -9.35 8.69
CA THR A 302 -30.71 -9.23 8.69
C THR A 302 -31.38 -10.31 7.82
N LYS A 303 -30.76 -10.73 6.70
CA LYS A 303 -31.43 -11.57 5.70
C LYS A 303 -30.57 -12.63 4.99
N HIS A 304 -29.25 -12.52 5.05
CA HIS A 304 -28.35 -13.24 4.15
C HIS A 304 -27.29 -14.08 4.85
N THR A 305 -26.95 -13.77 6.10
CA THR A 305 -25.79 -14.38 6.75
C THR A 305 -25.98 -14.53 8.25
N GLU A 306 -25.53 -15.62 8.87
CA GLU A 306 -25.56 -15.76 10.33
C GLU A 306 -24.40 -15.01 10.98
N LYS A 307 -23.19 -15.18 10.44
CA LYS A 307 -21.93 -14.65 10.99
C LYS A 307 -21.13 -13.85 9.98
N VAL A 308 -20.62 -12.69 10.39
CA VAL A 308 -19.75 -11.87 9.53
C VAL A 308 -18.34 -11.76 10.11
N ILE A 309 -17.36 -12.09 9.26
CA ILE A 309 -15.93 -11.89 9.53
C ILE A 309 -15.46 -10.74 8.65
N GLY A 310 -14.79 -9.75 9.25
CA GLY A 310 -14.17 -8.65 8.53
C GLY A 310 -12.68 -8.88 8.31
N PHE A 311 -12.19 -8.47 7.14
CA PHE A 311 -10.78 -8.40 6.82
C PHE A 311 -10.47 -7.06 6.15
N ALA A 312 -9.34 -6.45 6.51
CA ALA A 312 -8.80 -5.30 5.81
C ALA A 312 -7.31 -5.44 5.51
N VAL A 313 -6.87 -4.94 4.35
CA VAL A 313 -5.43 -4.91 4.02
C VAL A 313 -4.67 -4.09 5.05
N THR A 314 -5.22 -2.94 5.46
CA THR A 314 -4.67 -2.15 6.56
C THR A 314 -5.74 -1.69 7.54
N GLY A 315 -5.35 -1.40 8.79
CA GLY A 315 -6.23 -0.78 9.77
C GLY A 315 -5.51 0.20 10.69
N SER A 316 -6.27 1.06 11.38
CA SER A 316 -5.70 2.05 12.29
C SER A 316 -5.22 1.42 13.61
N MET A 317 -4.05 1.89 14.07
CA MET A 317 -3.44 1.47 15.32
C MET A 317 -4.07 2.14 16.55
N ASN A 318 -4.32 3.45 16.47
CA ASN A 318 -4.93 4.24 17.55
C ASN A 318 -6.46 4.08 17.58
N ASP A 319 -7.11 4.39 18.71
CA ASP A 319 -8.57 4.52 18.82
C ASP A 319 -9.06 5.36 17.62
N PHE A 320 -9.88 4.74 16.78
CA PHE A 320 -10.16 5.09 15.38
C PHE A 320 -9.74 6.49 14.90
N GLU A 321 -8.46 6.64 14.56
CA GLU A 321 -8.01 7.81 13.80
C GLU A 321 -8.67 7.81 12.43
N VAL A 322 -9.21 8.98 12.08
CA VAL A 322 -9.77 9.30 10.78
C VAL A 322 -8.63 9.23 9.76
N ILE A 323 -8.47 8.07 9.09
CA ILE A 323 -7.54 7.95 7.95
C ILE A 323 -8.07 8.88 6.84
N SER A 324 -7.52 10.09 6.81
CA SER A 324 -7.96 11.21 5.99
C SER A 324 -7.12 11.28 4.73
N GLU A 325 -7.25 10.29 3.86
CA GLU A 325 -6.50 10.27 2.60
C GLU A 325 -7.47 9.99 1.45
N VAL A 326 -7.69 11.05 0.67
CA VAL A 326 -8.49 11.10 -0.57
C VAL A 326 -7.73 10.42 -1.69
#